data_AF-A0A956HEI3-F1
#
_entry.id   AF-A0A956HEI3-F1
#
_cell.length_a   1.000
_cell.length_b   1.000
_cell.length_c   1.000
_cell.angle_alpha   90.00
_cell.angle_beta   90.00
_cell.angle_gamma   90.00
#
_symmetry.space_group_name_H-M   'P 1'
#
loop_
_entity.id
_entity.type
_entity.pdbx_description
1 polymer ?
#
loop_
_entity_poly.entity_id
_entity_poly.type
_entity_poly.pdbx_seq_one_letter_code
_entity_poly.pdbx_strand_id
1 'polypeptide(L)'
;MTRTVDKRLSLVGKALLLGAALGLHGGLTQGCVLINQNHCALNDGVCDAGMVCSKCASDNNGCVAEVEPSCAFAETTGTDTAGPTSSDPTTEDSETTDPTTLDPTDITDTTTATTTPITDTDTSETDTTTEPTTGPVTCDPAEPEVGCGGSTPYCVAIDTCGTCEDLIDSGETCSGAIGVGTPACDVASGYCVECTAEDLTACADPNQSVCNPYTLQCDKCREHSQCPVGACNLISGDCFPEDDGSVIWVHNRSTDCNATDGSEDSPYCLMSQALADADFMKPVTIKVIDGGDQYPQNETHVLEGTYIIAVVGVGDEPPLFRTTTSGMILNPRAGATVFLERLWFDGSAMADPVLQAEGQNTQLWIDHTAITNNQRSINVNINAEVYLRSSTVYKNKNGIQVTGELAVVNSYIVENGVPNLNEGQPPGVNKDPAFTLVGGGKAEVVYSTLVGNAGFKASIADCTAADNPESSEIRNSVIIGKTPLYPENMGDCGPGLDGGGNYEASFNADLAGFDTSELFDGPSSAGVYKALAGGDLEDVASWSGSDPYGDFDGTPRPAMNGAKDYAGADRP
;
A
#
# COMPACT_ATOMS: atom_id res chain seq x y z
N MET A 1 27.09 -53.24 26.51
CA MET A 1 25.98 -53.91 25.79
C MET A 1 25.77 -53.17 24.48
N THR A 2 26.41 -53.63 23.43
CA THR A 2 26.35 -53.11 22.06
C THR A 2 25.07 -53.62 21.40
N ARG A 3 24.18 -52.70 20.98
CA ARG A 3 23.02 -53.03 20.13
C ARG A 3 23.22 -52.41 18.75
N THR A 4 23.58 -53.28 17.83
CA THR A 4 23.47 -53.13 16.38
C THR A 4 21.98 -53.10 15.99
N VAL A 5 21.56 -52.16 15.15
CA VAL A 5 20.26 -52.20 14.47
C VAL A 5 20.51 -52.13 12.96
N ASP A 6 20.02 -53.17 12.29
CA ASP A 6 20.12 -53.47 10.87
C ASP A 6 19.39 -52.46 9.99
N LYS A 7 20.06 -52.06 8.90
CA LYS A 7 19.44 -51.47 7.70
C LYS A 7 18.77 -52.59 6.89
N ARG A 8 17.49 -52.44 6.58
CA ARG A 8 16.85 -53.18 5.47
C ARG A 8 16.26 -52.21 4.45
N LEU A 9 16.91 -52.20 3.29
CA LEU A 9 16.34 -51.79 2.01
C LEU A 9 15.05 -52.60 1.73
N SER A 10 14.02 -51.95 1.20
CA SER A 10 12.96 -52.60 0.43
C SER A 10 12.69 -51.79 -0.83
N LEU A 11 12.77 -52.49 -1.96
CA LEU A 11 12.79 -51.99 -3.32
C LEU A 11 11.77 -52.84 -4.11
N VAL A 12 10.57 -52.33 -4.34
CA VAL A 12 9.51 -52.86 -5.23
C VAL A 12 8.55 -51.69 -5.50
N GLY A 13 8.08 -51.32 -6.69
CA GLY A 13 8.20 -51.82 -8.07
C GLY A 13 7.37 -50.89 -8.98
N LYS A 14 7.79 -50.73 -10.24
CA LYS A 14 7.14 -49.93 -11.30
C LYS A 14 5.92 -50.65 -11.91
N ALA A 15 4.86 -49.92 -12.27
CA ALA A 15 4.05 -50.09 -13.49
C ALA A 15 3.09 -48.88 -13.65
N LEU A 16 3.28 -47.94 -14.59
CA LEU A 16 2.87 -47.92 -16.02
C LEU A 16 1.36 -47.76 -16.27
N LEU A 17 0.92 -46.56 -16.68
CA LEU A 17 -0.11 -46.37 -17.72
C LEU A 17 -0.09 -44.95 -18.31
N LEU A 18 0.19 -44.92 -19.62
CA LEU A 18 0.05 -43.82 -20.56
C LEU A 18 -1.44 -43.50 -20.80
N GLY A 19 -1.76 -42.23 -20.97
CA GLY A 19 -2.99 -41.76 -21.59
C GLY A 19 -2.81 -40.35 -22.14
N ALA A 20 -2.41 -40.23 -23.40
CA ALA A 20 -2.35 -38.98 -24.15
C ALA A 20 -3.69 -38.75 -24.87
N ALA A 21 -4.20 -37.51 -24.89
CA ALA A 21 -5.06 -37.02 -25.95
C ALA A 21 -5.01 -35.49 -26.04
N LEU A 22 -4.83 -35.01 -27.27
CA LEU A 22 -4.69 -33.62 -27.69
C LEU A 22 -6.00 -32.81 -27.60
N GLY A 23 -5.86 -31.50 -27.37
CA GLY A 23 -6.86 -30.47 -27.72
C GLY A 23 -6.15 -29.24 -28.29
N LEU A 24 -6.37 -28.95 -29.57
CA LEU A 24 -5.85 -27.82 -30.35
C LEU A 24 -6.66 -26.52 -30.12
N HIS A 25 -5.94 -25.39 -30.08
CA HIS A 25 -6.21 -24.09 -30.73
C HIS A 25 -7.56 -23.34 -30.55
N GLY A 26 -7.46 -22.07 -30.17
CA GLY A 26 -8.44 -21.01 -30.50
C GLY A 26 -8.50 -19.92 -29.43
N GLY A 27 -7.93 -18.74 -29.70
CA GLY A 27 -7.81 -17.63 -28.74
C GLY A 27 -9.07 -16.79 -28.54
N LEU A 28 -8.95 -15.78 -27.68
CA LEU A 28 -9.33 -14.38 -27.93
C LEU A 28 -8.82 -13.50 -26.78
N THR A 29 -8.69 -12.23 -27.13
CA THR A 29 -8.02 -11.09 -26.52
C THR A 29 -8.73 -10.46 -25.33
N GLN A 30 -7.92 -9.89 -24.43
CA GLN A 30 -8.08 -8.62 -23.68
C GLN A 30 -9.47 -8.22 -23.16
N GLY A 31 -9.57 -8.09 -21.83
CA GLY A 31 -10.52 -7.22 -21.15
C GLY A 31 -9.85 -6.63 -19.91
N CYS A 32 -9.48 -5.35 -19.97
CA CYS A 32 -9.06 -4.57 -18.82
C CYS A 32 -10.25 -4.38 -17.87
N VAL A 33 -10.03 -4.55 -16.57
CA VAL A 33 -10.95 -4.08 -15.52
C VAL A 33 -10.17 -3.11 -14.64
N LEU A 34 -10.41 -1.82 -14.83
CA LEU A 34 -10.23 -0.79 -13.81
C LEU A 34 -11.57 -0.05 -13.74
N ILE A 35 -12.22 -0.08 -12.57
CA ILE A 35 -13.54 0.52 -12.36
C ILE A 35 -13.33 1.90 -11.74
N ASN A 36 -13.28 2.95 -12.56
CA ASN A 36 -13.49 4.30 -12.04
C ASN A 36 -14.99 4.55 -11.86
N GLN A 37 -15.42 4.88 -10.64
CA GLN A 37 -16.80 5.23 -10.33
C GLN A 37 -17.32 6.45 -11.12
N ASN A 38 -16.43 7.29 -11.67
CA ASN A 38 -16.78 8.47 -12.48
C ASN A 38 -16.83 8.19 -14.00
N HIS A 39 -16.71 6.95 -14.45
CA HIS A 39 -16.83 6.62 -15.87
C HIS A 39 -18.29 6.83 -16.33
N CYS A 40 -18.49 7.48 -17.47
CA CYS A 40 -19.82 7.76 -18.04
C CYS A 40 -20.73 6.52 -18.22
N ALA A 41 -20.17 5.31 -18.37
CA ALA A 41 -20.93 4.06 -18.47
C ALA A 41 -21.63 3.67 -17.15
N LEU A 42 -21.15 4.21 -16.03
CA LEU A 42 -21.75 4.05 -14.69
C LEU A 42 -22.69 5.21 -14.32
N ASN A 43 -22.76 6.28 -15.13
CA ASN A 43 -23.63 7.45 -14.92
C ASN A 43 -24.63 7.62 -16.08
N ASP A 44 -25.32 6.53 -16.46
CA ASP A 44 -26.33 6.47 -17.52
C ASP A 44 -25.91 7.05 -18.89
N GLY A 45 -24.61 7.08 -19.19
CA GLY A 45 -24.07 7.57 -20.47
C GLY A 45 -23.98 9.09 -20.58
N VAL A 46 -24.16 9.85 -19.49
CA VAL A 46 -24.18 11.31 -19.54
C VAL A 46 -22.76 11.88 -19.71
N CYS A 47 -22.55 12.60 -20.80
CA CYS A 47 -21.35 13.38 -21.09
C CYS A 47 -21.71 14.86 -21.35
N ASP A 48 -20.74 15.76 -21.24
CA ASP A 48 -20.92 17.18 -21.61
C ASP A 48 -21.33 17.34 -23.08
N ALA A 49 -21.95 18.47 -23.41
CA ALA A 49 -22.48 18.72 -24.76
C ALA A 49 -21.38 18.59 -25.84
N GLY A 50 -21.60 17.69 -26.79
CA GLY A 50 -20.65 17.41 -27.88
C GLY A 50 -19.74 16.20 -27.63
N MET A 51 -19.95 15.46 -26.54
CA MET A 51 -19.19 14.26 -26.19
C MET A 51 -20.11 13.03 -26.15
N VAL A 52 -19.57 11.85 -26.42
CA VAL A 52 -20.24 10.54 -26.42
C VAL A 52 -19.51 9.60 -25.48
N CYS A 53 -20.26 8.81 -24.73
CA CYS A 53 -19.68 7.81 -23.84
C CYS A 53 -19.06 6.64 -24.63
N SER A 54 -17.75 6.45 -24.50
CA SER A 54 -16.96 5.37 -25.09
C SER A 54 -16.55 4.37 -24.03
N LYS A 55 -16.95 3.10 -24.20
CA LYS A 55 -16.49 2.00 -23.34
C LYS A 55 -15.06 1.54 -23.64
N CYS A 56 -14.44 2.11 -24.67
CA CYS A 56 -13.11 1.74 -25.13
C CYS A 56 -12.07 2.84 -24.84
N ALA A 57 -12.51 4.01 -24.39
CA ALA A 57 -11.59 5.08 -24.03
C ALA A 57 -10.85 4.67 -22.75
N SER A 58 -9.52 4.77 -22.77
CA SER A 58 -8.67 4.45 -21.63
C SER A 58 -8.56 5.61 -20.62
N ASP A 59 -9.25 6.73 -20.87
CA ASP A 59 -9.29 7.86 -19.96
C ASP A 59 -10.39 7.70 -18.90
N ASN A 60 -10.16 8.32 -17.75
CA ASN A 60 -10.84 7.95 -16.52
C ASN A 60 -12.37 8.20 -16.57
N ASN A 61 -12.86 9.12 -17.43
CA ASN A 61 -14.29 9.48 -17.47
C ASN A 61 -15.05 8.90 -18.67
N GLY A 62 -14.36 8.35 -19.69
CA GLY A 62 -14.97 7.66 -20.83
C GLY A 62 -15.75 8.55 -21.82
N CYS A 63 -15.76 9.88 -21.65
CA CYS A 63 -16.42 10.80 -22.58
C CYS A 63 -15.44 11.28 -23.65
N VAL A 64 -15.75 11.04 -24.92
CA VAL A 64 -14.91 11.42 -26.07
C VAL A 64 -15.73 12.19 -27.09
N ALA A 65 -15.10 13.08 -27.87
CA ALA A 65 -15.82 13.90 -28.86
C ALA A 65 -16.42 13.06 -30.00
N GLU A 66 -15.74 11.98 -30.39
CA GLU A 66 -16.18 11.03 -31.40
C GLU A 66 -15.79 9.60 -30.97
N VAL A 67 -16.63 8.62 -31.30
CA VAL A 67 -16.40 7.21 -30.91
C VAL A 67 -16.69 6.27 -32.08
N GLU A 68 -15.85 5.25 -32.24
CA GLU A 68 -16.09 4.13 -33.15
C GLU A 68 -17.42 3.43 -32.78
N PRO A 69 -18.28 3.04 -33.73
CA PRO A 69 -19.61 2.49 -33.43
C PRO A 69 -19.61 1.24 -32.53
N SER A 70 -18.53 0.45 -32.56
CA SER A 70 -18.34 -0.73 -31.70
C SER A 70 -18.03 -0.36 -30.24
N CYS A 71 -17.58 0.87 -30.01
CA CYS A 71 -17.17 1.45 -28.73
C CYS A 71 -18.20 2.42 -28.13
N ALA A 72 -19.21 2.83 -28.91
CA ALA A 72 -20.33 3.63 -28.42
C ALA A 72 -21.15 2.84 -27.39
N PHE A 73 -21.49 3.48 -26.28
CA PHE A 73 -22.50 2.97 -25.36
C PHE A 73 -23.88 3.09 -26.04
N ALA A 74 -24.59 1.97 -26.21
CA ALA A 74 -25.84 1.97 -26.97
C ALA A 74 -26.96 2.61 -26.14
N GLU A 75 -27.38 3.84 -26.50
CA GLU A 75 -28.64 4.39 -26.01
C GLU A 75 -29.78 3.43 -26.39
N THR A 76 -30.44 2.86 -25.39
CA THR A 76 -31.73 2.16 -25.57
C THR A 76 -32.78 3.18 -26.00
N THR A 77 -32.82 3.47 -27.29
CA THR A 77 -33.87 4.25 -27.93
C THR A 77 -35.13 3.39 -28.04
N GLY A 78 -36.00 3.50 -27.03
CA GLY A 78 -37.39 3.08 -27.12
C GLY A 78 -38.14 3.99 -28.10
N THR A 79 -38.28 3.53 -29.33
CA THR A 79 -39.07 4.13 -30.41
C THR A 79 -40.57 4.15 -30.10
N ASP A 80 -41.18 5.34 -30.18
CA ASP A 80 -42.61 5.53 -30.42
C ASP A 80 -42.95 5.28 -31.90
N THR A 81 -43.95 4.45 -32.19
CA THR A 81 -44.62 4.41 -33.50
C THR A 81 -46.12 4.14 -33.34
N ALA A 82 -46.91 4.92 -34.09
CA ALA A 82 -48.35 5.11 -34.02
C ALA A 82 -49.24 3.87 -34.35
N GLY A 83 -50.48 3.89 -33.82
CA GLY A 83 -51.57 2.92 -34.05
C GLY A 83 -52.14 2.89 -35.49
N PRO A 84 -53.29 2.21 -35.80
CA PRO A 84 -54.52 2.03 -35.01
C PRO A 84 -55.00 0.54 -34.92
N THR A 85 -55.99 0.13 -34.12
CA THR A 85 -57.43 0.08 -34.47
C THR A 85 -58.28 -0.44 -33.28
N SER A 86 -59.40 0.27 -33.02
CA SER A 86 -60.67 -0.10 -32.36
C SER A 86 -60.93 -1.57 -31.94
N SER A 87 -61.26 -1.78 -30.66
CA SER A 87 -62.63 -2.12 -30.18
C SER A 87 -62.68 -2.32 -28.65
N ASP A 88 -63.61 -1.62 -27.99
CA ASP A 88 -64.21 -1.87 -26.65
C ASP A 88 -64.58 -3.36 -26.45
N PRO A 89 -64.76 -3.91 -25.21
CA PRO A 89 -65.43 -3.23 -24.08
C PRO A 89 -64.94 -3.54 -22.64
N THR A 90 -65.57 -2.82 -21.69
CA THR A 90 -66.05 -3.23 -20.34
C THR A 90 -65.17 -3.12 -19.08
N THR A 91 -65.56 -2.11 -18.27
CA THR A 91 -65.90 -2.10 -16.82
C THR A 91 -64.83 -2.08 -15.71
N GLU A 92 -65.07 -1.09 -14.82
CA GLU A 92 -64.83 -1.03 -13.36
C GLU A 92 -63.37 -0.85 -12.90
N ASP A 93 -63.02 0.00 -11.95
CA ASP A 93 -63.68 1.07 -11.17
C ASP A 93 -62.58 1.78 -10.35
N SER A 94 -62.92 2.94 -9.77
CA SER A 94 -62.22 3.67 -8.68
C SER A 94 -60.94 4.45 -9.04
N GLU A 95 -60.98 5.78 -9.25
CA GLU A 95 -61.30 6.91 -8.35
C GLU A 95 -60.04 7.60 -7.78
N THR A 96 -59.87 8.86 -8.21
CA THR A 96 -59.53 10.07 -7.42
C THR A 96 -58.11 10.19 -6.83
N THR A 97 -57.39 11.32 -6.87
CA THR A 97 -57.76 12.74 -7.09
C THR A 97 -56.55 13.59 -7.46
N ASP A 98 -56.77 14.47 -8.44
CA ASP A 98 -56.11 15.74 -8.79
C ASP A 98 -56.27 16.80 -7.64
N PRO A 99 -55.91 18.10 -7.81
CA PRO A 99 -54.90 18.75 -8.65
C PRO A 99 -54.10 19.86 -7.89
N THR A 100 -53.04 20.43 -8.46
CA THR A 100 -52.93 21.91 -8.55
C THR A 100 -52.05 22.37 -9.71
N THR A 101 -52.67 23.18 -10.56
CA THR A 101 -52.18 24.01 -11.66
C THR A 101 -51.33 25.19 -11.18
N LEU A 102 -50.24 25.51 -11.89
CA LEU A 102 -49.84 26.89 -12.22
C LEU A 102 -49.05 26.91 -13.55
N ASP A 103 -49.41 27.87 -14.38
CA ASP A 103 -48.86 28.32 -15.67
C ASP A 103 -48.71 29.86 -15.53
N PRO A 104 -48.18 30.64 -16.49
CA PRO A 104 -46.91 30.58 -17.24
C PRO A 104 -46.01 31.79 -16.88
N THR A 105 -44.75 31.82 -17.36
CA THR A 105 -44.18 33.11 -17.80
C THR A 105 -43.14 32.96 -18.90
N ASP A 106 -43.33 33.86 -19.85
CA ASP A 106 -42.75 34.06 -21.16
C ASP A 106 -41.55 35.02 -21.04
N ILE A 107 -40.38 34.66 -21.58
CA ILE A 107 -39.34 35.64 -21.97
C ILE A 107 -38.69 35.18 -23.28
N THR A 108 -38.99 35.95 -24.30
CA THR A 108 -38.34 36.05 -25.60
C THR A 108 -36.92 36.57 -25.43
N ASP A 109 -35.93 35.98 -26.09
CA ASP A 109 -34.87 36.81 -26.67
C ASP A 109 -34.29 36.25 -27.97
N THR A 110 -34.07 37.18 -28.88
CA THR A 110 -33.78 36.97 -30.30
C THR A 110 -32.34 37.39 -30.55
N THR A 111 -31.49 36.51 -31.09
CA THR A 111 -30.30 36.95 -31.83
C THR A 111 -30.00 36.07 -33.04
N THR A 112 -29.96 36.74 -34.18
CA THR A 112 -29.62 36.29 -35.52
C THR A 112 -28.11 36.32 -35.73
N ALA A 113 -27.53 35.28 -36.34
CA ALA A 113 -26.25 35.31 -37.07
C ALA A 113 -26.29 34.20 -38.13
N THR A 114 -26.60 34.50 -39.39
CA THR A 114 -25.67 34.80 -40.49
C THR A 114 -24.62 33.70 -40.70
N THR A 115 -24.93 32.81 -41.64
CA THR A 115 -24.05 31.79 -42.20
C THR A 115 -23.17 32.38 -43.32
N THR A 116 -21.86 32.21 -43.20
CA THR A 116 -20.88 32.38 -44.29
C THR A 116 -20.17 31.04 -44.49
N PRO A 117 -19.98 30.56 -45.73
CA PRO A 117 -19.30 29.30 -46.00
C PRO A 117 -17.78 29.52 -45.97
N ILE A 118 -17.06 28.72 -45.19
CA ILE A 118 -15.60 28.66 -45.22
C ILE A 118 -15.20 27.48 -46.12
N THR A 119 -14.25 27.76 -47.00
CA THR A 119 -13.72 26.89 -48.05
C THR A 119 -12.57 26.07 -47.47
N ASP A 120 -12.62 24.75 -47.63
CA ASP A 120 -11.52 23.85 -47.34
C ASP A 120 -10.27 24.23 -48.13
N THR A 121 -9.17 24.50 -47.42
CA THR A 121 -7.83 24.55 -48.00
C THR A 121 -6.96 23.54 -47.26
N ASP A 122 -6.84 22.37 -47.88
CA ASP A 122 -5.94 21.28 -47.55
C ASP A 122 -4.49 21.80 -47.56
N THR A 123 -3.88 21.93 -46.38
CA THR A 123 -2.46 22.31 -46.24
C THR A 123 -1.73 21.16 -45.57
N SER A 124 -0.98 20.43 -46.38
CA SER A 124 -0.12 19.32 -45.99
C SER A 124 1.10 19.87 -45.25
N GLU A 125 1.13 19.76 -43.91
CA GLU A 125 2.34 20.06 -43.15
C GLU A 125 3.33 18.90 -43.27
N THR A 126 4.53 19.26 -43.69
CA THR A 126 5.65 18.35 -43.95
C THR A 126 6.53 18.35 -42.71
N ASP A 127 6.63 17.21 -42.03
CA ASP A 127 7.60 16.97 -40.97
C ASP A 127 9.01 17.30 -41.48
N THR A 128 9.55 18.43 -41.01
CA THR A 128 10.93 18.81 -41.22
C THR A 128 11.73 18.37 -40.01
N THR A 129 12.35 17.20 -40.13
CA THR A 129 13.43 16.76 -39.26
C THR A 129 14.63 17.67 -39.52
N THR A 130 14.80 18.69 -38.69
CA THR A 130 15.97 19.58 -38.74
C THR A 130 17.18 18.79 -38.24
N GLU A 131 18.09 18.42 -39.14
CA GLU A 131 19.41 17.94 -38.75
C GLU A 131 20.08 18.98 -37.83
N PRO A 132 20.76 18.57 -36.74
CA PRO A 132 21.49 19.49 -35.88
C PRO A 132 22.58 20.16 -36.71
N THR A 133 22.38 21.44 -37.01
CA THR A 133 23.39 22.24 -37.67
C THR A 133 24.57 22.37 -36.71
N THR A 134 25.76 21.95 -37.14
CA THR A 134 27.03 22.01 -36.38
C THR A 134 27.55 23.44 -36.23
N GLY A 135 26.64 24.42 -36.17
CA GLY A 135 26.98 25.80 -35.85
C GLY A 135 27.48 25.92 -34.40
N PRO A 136 28.33 26.92 -34.11
CA PRO A 136 28.67 27.22 -32.73
C PRO A 136 27.38 27.46 -31.92
N VAL A 137 27.30 26.84 -30.75
CA VAL A 137 26.22 27.08 -29.80
C VAL A 137 26.29 28.54 -29.39
N THR A 138 25.26 29.31 -29.70
CA THR A 138 25.12 30.69 -29.23
C THR A 138 24.19 30.71 -28.04
N CYS A 139 24.69 31.10 -26.88
CA CYS A 139 23.90 31.23 -25.65
C CYS A 139 24.33 32.48 -24.88
N ASP A 140 23.41 33.08 -24.11
CA ASP A 140 23.64 34.26 -23.27
C ASP A 140 23.30 33.91 -21.81
N PRO A 141 24.19 34.13 -20.82
CA PRO A 141 23.90 33.91 -19.41
C PRO A 141 22.71 34.70 -18.87
N ALA A 142 22.29 35.79 -19.55
CA ALA A 142 21.06 36.50 -19.22
C ALA A 142 19.79 35.70 -19.53
N GLU A 143 19.88 34.68 -20.38
CA GLU A 143 18.82 33.74 -20.73
C GLU A 143 19.37 32.31 -20.57
N PRO A 144 19.57 31.84 -19.33
CA PRO A 144 20.36 30.65 -19.03
C PRO A 144 19.83 29.36 -19.70
N GLU A 145 18.54 29.29 -20.05
CA GLU A 145 17.96 28.12 -20.73
C GLU A 145 18.03 28.18 -22.28
N VAL A 146 18.39 29.33 -22.86
CA VAL A 146 18.32 29.54 -24.31
C VAL A 146 19.65 29.15 -24.99
N GLY A 147 19.57 28.23 -25.94
CA GLY A 147 20.70 27.81 -26.78
C GLY A 147 21.51 26.63 -26.24
N CYS A 148 21.28 26.23 -24.99
CA CYS A 148 21.88 25.06 -24.37
C CYS A 148 20.92 23.86 -24.34
N GLY A 149 21.43 22.64 -24.11
CA GLY A 149 20.63 21.42 -24.13
C GLY A 149 21.43 20.16 -23.79
N GLY A 150 20.73 19.04 -23.65
CA GLY A 150 21.34 17.78 -23.21
C GLY A 150 21.89 17.88 -21.79
N SER A 151 23.03 17.25 -21.51
CA SER A 151 23.66 17.21 -20.18
C SER A 151 24.27 18.53 -19.70
N THR A 152 24.23 19.58 -20.53
CA THR A 152 24.68 20.94 -20.17
C THR A 152 23.57 21.92 -20.53
N PRO A 153 22.49 21.95 -19.75
CA PRO A 153 21.28 22.69 -20.11
C PRO A 153 21.40 24.20 -19.87
N TYR A 154 22.42 24.69 -19.18
CA TYR A 154 22.51 26.10 -18.77
C TYR A 154 23.64 26.86 -19.45
N CYS A 155 23.39 28.10 -19.86
CA CYS A 155 24.42 29.01 -20.34
C CYS A 155 25.14 29.66 -19.16
N VAL A 156 26.36 29.22 -18.88
CA VAL A 156 27.16 29.67 -17.72
C VAL A 156 28.15 30.79 -18.07
N ALA A 157 28.44 30.95 -19.36
CA ALA A 157 29.11 32.11 -19.93
C ALA A 157 28.67 32.28 -21.40
N ILE A 158 28.91 33.44 -22.00
CA ILE A 158 28.59 33.67 -23.43
C ILE A 158 29.16 32.53 -24.28
N ASP A 159 28.30 31.89 -25.07
CA ASP A 159 28.61 30.74 -25.92
C ASP A 159 29.19 29.51 -25.17
N THR A 160 28.95 29.38 -23.87
CA THR A 160 29.42 28.28 -23.02
C THR A 160 28.27 27.68 -22.22
N CYS A 161 27.90 26.43 -22.56
CA CYS A 161 26.94 25.65 -21.80
C CYS A 161 27.62 24.85 -20.67
N GLY A 162 26.93 24.70 -19.56
CA GLY A 162 27.35 23.95 -18.37
C GLY A 162 26.17 23.28 -17.66
N THR A 163 26.46 22.59 -16.56
CA THR A 163 25.48 21.97 -15.67
C THR A 163 24.95 22.98 -14.64
N CYS A 164 24.00 22.57 -13.80
CA CYS A 164 23.59 23.38 -12.66
C CYS A 164 24.74 23.64 -11.66
N GLU A 165 25.76 22.76 -11.58
CA GLU A 165 26.95 23.02 -10.78
C GLU A 165 27.79 24.13 -11.39
N ASP A 166 28.01 24.11 -12.71
CA ASP A 166 28.74 25.18 -13.41
C ASP A 166 28.01 26.54 -13.25
N LEU A 167 26.68 26.51 -13.23
CA LEU A 167 25.85 27.68 -12.96
C LEU A 167 26.07 28.21 -11.53
N ILE A 168 26.09 27.34 -10.53
CA ILE A 168 26.37 27.71 -9.13
C ILE A 168 27.79 28.25 -8.97
N ASP A 169 28.78 27.62 -9.60
CA ASP A 169 30.17 28.04 -9.58
C ASP A 169 30.39 29.40 -10.27
N SER A 170 29.51 29.78 -11.21
CA SER A 170 29.49 31.11 -11.82
C SER A 170 28.95 32.21 -10.90
N GLY A 171 28.41 31.84 -9.74
CA GLY A 171 27.85 32.75 -8.73
C GLY A 171 26.33 32.95 -8.81
N GLU A 172 25.64 32.22 -9.68
CA GLU A 172 24.18 32.18 -9.77
C GLU A 172 23.59 31.09 -8.87
N THR A 173 22.28 31.11 -8.68
CA THR A 173 21.55 30.00 -8.04
C THR A 173 20.53 29.43 -9.01
N CYS A 174 20.18 28.16 -8.86
CA CYS A 174 19.10 27.56 -9.64
C CYS A 174 17.79 28.36 -9.49
N SER A 175 17.50 28.83 -8.27
CA SER A 175 16.35 29.70 -8.00
C SER A 175 16.40 31.08 -8.68
N GLY A 176 17.59 31.63 -8.90
CA GLY A 176 17.80 32.92 -9.55
C GLY A 176 17.81 32.83 -11.07
N ALA A 177 18.37 31.75 -11.61
CA ALA A 177 18.52 31.55 -13.05
C ALA A 177 17.24 31.02 -13.70
N ILE A 178 16.55 30.07 -13.06
CA ILE A 178 15.43 29.33 -13.64
C ILE A 178 14.10 29.74 -13.01
N GLY A 179 14.11 29.95 -11.69
CA GLY A 179 12.97 30.47 -10.93
C GLY A 179 12.80 29.78 -9.58
N VAL A 180 11.94 30.34 -8.74
CA VAL A 180 11.75 29.90 -7.35
C VAL A 180 11.24 28.46 -7.18
N GLY A 181 10.76 27.82 -8.25
CA GLY A 181 10.24 26.44 -8.23
C GLY A 181 11.30 25.36 -8.45
N THR A 182 12.54 25.72 -8.78
CA THR A 182 13.64 24.76 -8.95
C THR A 182 14.90 25.21 -8.22
N PRO A 183 14.89 25.35 -6.89
CA PRO A 183 16.00 25.91 -6.15
C PRO A 183 17.22 24.97 -6.02
N ALA A 184 17.06 23.66 -6.20
CA ALA A 184 18.11 22.67 -5.98
C ALA A 184 18.82 22.27 -7.28
N CYS A 185 20.09 21.87 -7.20
CA CYS A 185 20.86 21.33 -8.33
C CYS A 185 20.99 19.82 -8.18
N ASP A 186 20.40 19.05 -9.10
CA ASP A 186 20.67 17.62 -9.21
C ASP A 186 21.94 17.41 -10.03
N VAL A 187 23.04 17.16 -9.32
CA VAL A 187 24.36 16.92 -9.90
C VAL A 187 24.35 15.73 -10.88
N ALA A 188 23.51 14.73 -10.66
CA ALA A 188 23.50 13.53 -11.49
C ALA A 188 22.92 13.80 -12.88
N SER A 189 21.84 14.59 -12.97
CA SER A 189 21.26 14.98 -14.26
C SER A 189 21.88 16.25 -14.84
N GLY A 190 22.50 17.10 -14.00
CA GLY A 190 22.99 18.41 -14.36
C GLY A 190 21.92 19.49 -14.44
N TYR A 191 20.68 19.19 -13.99
CA TYR A 191 19.53 20.10 -14.03
C TYR A 191 19.23 20.70 -12.65
N CYS A 192 18.72 21.93 -12.68
CA CYS A 192 18.02 22.55 -11.56
C CYS A 192 16.64 21.90 -11.40
N VAL A 193 16.33 21.43 -10.21
CA VAL A 193 15.13 20.67 -9.85
C VAL A 193 14.48 21.27 -8.62
N GLU A 194 13.23 20.87 -8.34
CA GLU A 194 12.50 21.41 -7.19
C GLU A 194 13.17 21.05 -5.87
N CYS A 195 13.70 19.83 -5.77
CA CYS A 195 14.40 19.35 -4.58
C CYS A 195 15.40 18.25 -4.93
N THR A 196 16.28 17.95 -3.98
CA THR A 196 17.10 16.73 -3.99
C THR A 196 16.99 16.03 -2.64
N ALA A 197 17.43 14.76 -2.55
CA ALA A 197 17.45 14.06 -1.28
C ALA A 197 18.39 14.73 -0.26
N GLU A 198 19.43 15.41 -0.76
CA GLU A 198 20.43 16.13 0.02
C GLU A 198 19.97 17.54 0.44
N ASP A 199 19.05 18.15 -0.31
CA ASP A 199 18.51 19.49 -0.05
C ASP A 199 16.99 19.48 0.12
N LEU A 200 16.53 18.95 1.26
CA LEU A 200 15.12 19.03 1.66
C LEU A 200 14.68 20.45 2.03
N THR A 201 15.63 21.39 2.24
CA THR A 201 15.28 22.79 2.55
C THR A 201 14.64 23.50 1.36
N ALA A 202 14.83 22.95 0.17
CA ALA A 202 14.14 23.32 -1.05
C ALA A 202 12.62 23.13 -0.96
N CYS A 203 12.16 22.16 -0.16
CA CYS A 203 10.75 21.88 0.07
C CYS A 203 10.18 22.76 1.18
N ALA A 204 9.93 24.02 0.84
CA ALA A 204 9.47 25.03 1.80
C ALA A 204 8.01 24.87 2.26
N ASP A 205 7.18 24.10 1.53
CA ASP A 205 5.81 23.81 1.98
C ASP A 205 5.85 22.75 3.09
N PRO A 206 5.37 23.06 4.31
CA PRO A 206 5.33 22.08 5.40
C PRO A 206 4.44 20.86 5.10
N ASN A 207 3.55 20.93 4.10
CA ASN A 207 2.74 19.80 3.64
C ASN A 207 3.41 18.98 2.53
N GLN A 208 4.56 19.41 2.02
CA GLN A 208 5.34 18.71 1.01
C GLN A 208 6.81 18.64 1.42
N SER A 209 7.09 18.25 2.66
CA SER A 209 8.42 18.32 3.26
C SER A 209 9.42 17.29 2.73
N VAL A 210 9.06 16.49 1.73
CA VAL A 210 9.85 15.36 1.24
C VAL A 210 10.21 15.55 -0.21
N CYS A 211 11.46 15.30 -0.56
CA CYS A 211 11.82 15.20 -1.96
C CYS A 211 11.56 13.80 -2.49
N ASN A 212 10.70 13.68 -3.51
CA ASN A 212 10.51 12.42 -4.21
C ASN A 212 11.75 12.14 -5.09
N PRO A 213 12.52 11.07 -4.83
CA PRO A 213 13.80 10.84 -5.50
C PRO A 213 13.65 10.50 -6.99
N TYR A 214 12.44 10.18 -7.47
CA TYR A 214 12.18 9.83 -8.86
C TYR A 214 11.72 11.02 -9.70
N THR A 215 10.88 11.87 -9.12
CA THR A 215 10.35 13.05 -9.81
C THR A 215 11.17 14.31 -9.54
N LEU A 216 12.03 14.28 -8.51
CA LEU A 216 12.78 15.42 -8.00
C LEU A 216 11.86 16.62 -7.69
N GLN A 217 10.64 16.28 -7.23
CA GLN A 217 9.58 17.20 -6.83
C GLN A 217 9.29 17.06 -5.34
N CYS A 218 8.89 18.16 -4.73
CA CYS A 218 8.42 18.15 -3.34
C CYS A 218 7.08 17.42 -3.26
N ASP A 219 6.99 16.50 -2.32
CA ASP A 219 5.86 15.60 -2.14
C ASP A 219 5.53 15.45 -0.66
N LYS A 220 4.37 14.89 -0.40
CA LYS A 220 3.89 14.52 0.92
C LYS A 220 4.79 13.47 1.57
N CYS A 221 4.80 13.44 2.90
CA CYS A 221 5.46 12.36 3.63
C CYS A 221 4.75 11.02 3.38
N ARG A 222 5.54 9.95 3.37
CA ARG A 222 5.11 8.56 3.12
C ARG A 222 5.58 7.60 4.21
N GLU A 223 6.53 8.04 5.02
CA GLU A 223 7.15 7.33 6.14
C GLU A 223 7.42 8.30 7.29
N HIS A 224 7.48 7.79 8.51
CA HIS A 224 7.63 8.64 9.69
C HIS A 224 9.03 9.29 9.80
N SER A 225 10.08 8.67 9.25
CA SER A 225 11.45 9.20 9.15
C SER A 225 11.55 10.51 8.38
N GLN A 226 10.60 10.78 7.49
CA GLN A 226 10.53 12.00 6.69
C GLN A 226 10.02 13.22 7.47
N CYS A 227 9.55 13.03 8.70
CA CYS A 227 9.10 14.09 9.59
C CYS A 227 10.09 14.19 10.78
N PRO A 228 11.14 15.03 10.70
CA PRO A 228 12.27 14.98 11.63
C PRO A 228 11.88 15.21 13.09
N VAL A 229 10.92 16.09 13.36
CA VAL A 229 10.44 16.40 14.71
C VAL A 229 9.25 15.52 15.09
N GLY A 230 8.22 15.48 14.25
CA GLY A 230 6.99 14.74 14.48
C GLY A 230 6.98 13.33 13.90
N ALA A 231 5.86 13.00 13.27
CA ALA A 231 5.62 11.74 12.57
C ALA A 231 4.77 12.03 11.33
N CYS A 232 4.87 11.20 10.30
CA CYS A 232 4.01 11.31 9.14
C CYS A 232 2.58 10.84 9.45
N ASN A 233 1.57 11.62 9.04
CA ASN A 233 0.21 11.11 8.93
C ASN A 233 0.13 10.25 7.66
N LEU A 234 0.23 8.93 7.78
CA LEU A 234 0.25 8.04 6.61
C LEU A 234 -1.04 8.05 5.78
N ILE A 235 -2.12 8.66 6.30
CA ILE A 235 -3.39 8.82 5.59
C ILE A 235 -3.38 10.10 4.75
N SER A 236 -3.01 11.24 5.35
CA SER A 236 -3.06 12.54 4.66
C SER A 236 -1.77 12.89 3.95
N GLY A 237 -0.65 12.29 4.36
CA GLY A 237 0.71 12.57 3.91
C GLY A 237 1.33 13.84 4.51
N ASP A 238 0.71 14.43 5.53
CA ASP A 238 1.24 15.63 6.18
C ASP A 238 2.00 15.26 7.46
N CYS A 239 3.08 15.98 7.79
CA CYS A 239 3.76 15.79 9.06
C CYS A 239 2.91 16.30 10.23
N PHE A 240 2.95 15.60 11.36
CA PHE A 240 2.28 16.03 12.58
C PHE A 240 2.85 17.37 13.06
N PRO A 241 2.01 18.22 13.71
CA PRO A 241 2.44 19.51 14.21
C PRO A 241 3.64 19.43 15.18
N GLU A 242 4.48 20.47 15.16
CA GLU A 242 5.66 20.61 16.01
C GLU A 242 5.45 21.61 17.17
N ASP A 243 4.21 22.05 17.42
CA ASP A 243 3.89 22.96 18.51
C ASP A 243 3.99 22.30 19.90
N ASP A 244 4.11 23.13 20.94
CA ASP A 244 4.22 22.68 22.32
C ASP A 244 3.10 21.67 22.68
N GLY A 245 3.49 20.51 23.20
CA GLY A 245 2.58 19.41 23.56
C GLY A 245 2.13 18.53 22.39
N SER A 246 2.60 18.76 21.16
CA SER A 246 2.36 17.85 20.02
C SER A 246 3.43 16.75 19.89
N VAL A 247 4.58 16.91 20.56
CA VAL A 247 5.61 15.89 20.67
C VAL A 247 5.89 15.59 22.15
N ILE A 248 5.72 14.34 22.55
CA ILE A 248 5.92 13.85 23.91
C ILE A 248 7.00 12.78 23.91
N TRP A 249 7.94 12.87 24.84
CA TRP A 249 9.08 11.96 24.94
C TRP A 249 8.90 10.95 26.08
N VAL A 250 9.32 9.71 25.82
CA VAL A 250 9.32 8.60 26.79
C VAL A 250 10.70 7.96 26.84
N HIS A 251 11.27 7.80 28.04
CA HIS A 251 12.56 7.17 28.27
C HIS A 251 12.58 6.39 29.60
N ASN A 252 12.50 5.06 29.56
CA ASN A 252 12.39 4.20 30.77
C ASN A 252 13.63 4.18 31.68
N ARG A 253 14.78 4.70 31.23
CA ARG A 253 16.03 4.75 32.01
C ARG A 253 16.43 6.15 32.48
N SER A 254 15.68 7.19 32.14
CA SER A 254 16.02 8.53 32.62
C SER A 254 15.89 8.58 34.15
N THR A 255 16.93 9.04 34.84
CA THR A 255 16.88 9.27 36.29
C THR A 255 15.91 10.39 36.66
N ASP A 256 15.51 11.19 35.68
CA ASP A 256 14.81 12.46 35.86
C ASP A 256 13.30 12.38 35.55
N CYS A 257 12.75 11.19 35.33
CA CYS A 257 11.32 10.97 35.04
C CYS A 257 10.31 11.34 36.15
N ASN A 258 10.75 11.83 37.31
CA ASN A 258 9.89 11.98 38.49
C ASN A 258 9.19 13.35 38.58
N ALA A 259 9.49 14.30 37.69
CA ALA A 259 8.92 15.65 37.65
C ALA A 259 8.83 16.19 36.22
N THR A 260 8.22 15.42 35.32
CA THR A 260 8.34 15.61 33.88
C THR A 260 7.12 16.24 33.23
N ASP A 261 7.39 17.03 32.18
CA ASP A 261 6.40 17.66 31.31
C ASP A 261 6.32 16.99 29.93
N GLY A 262 7.02 15.87 29.74
CA GLY A 262 7.03 15.13 28.48
C GLY A 262 7.95 15.76 27.42
N SER A 263 8.72 16.80 27.74
CA SER A 263 9.74 17.34 26.86
C SER A 263 10.93 16.37 26.70
N GLU A 264 11.78 16.60 25.69
CA GLU A 264 12.99 15.79 25.47
C GLU A 264 13.95 15.84 26.67
N ASP A 265 14.11 17.02 27.28
CA ASP A 265 14.94 17.25 28.47
C ASP A 265 14.32 16.66 29.76
N SER A 266 13.02 16.40 29.76
CA SER A 266 12.27 15.86 30.89
C SER A 266 11.21 14.87 30.41
N PRO A 267 11.63 13.68 29.91
CA PRO A 267 10.74 12.70 29.29
C PRO A 267 9.99 11.86 30.32
N TYR A 268 8.79 11.39 30.00
CA TYR A 268 8.08 10.43 30.83
C TYR A 268 8.82 9.09 30.93
N CYS A 269 8.65 8.37 32.04
CA CYS A 269 9.25 7.03 32.16
C CYS A 269 8.37 5.93 31.58
N LEU A 270 7.05 6.17 31.53
CA LEU A 270 6.07 5.18 31.11
C LEU A 270 5.23 5.72 29.96
N MET A 271 4.93 4.84 29.01
CA MET A 271 3.99 5.12 27.92
C MET A 271 2.62 5.58 28.44
N SER A 272 2.14 5.01 29.55
CA SER A 272 0.86 5.39 30.15
C SER A 272 0.80 6.87 30.58
N GLN A 273 1.93 7.44 31.00
CA GLN A 273 2.01 8.85 31.39
C GLN A 273 1.93 9.74 30.15
N ALA A 274 2.66 9.40 29.08
CA ALA A 274 2.61 10.13 27.82
C ALA A 274 1.21 10.09 27.19
N LEU A 275 0.56 8.91 27.18
CA LEU A 275 -0.80 8.78 26.66
C LEU A 275 -1.84 9.54 27.50
N ALA A 276 -1.62 9.68 28.80
CA ALA A 276 -2.50 10.45 29.67
C ALA A 276 -2.35 11.97 29.47
N ASP A 277 -1.19 12.44 29.00
CA ASP A 277 -0.91 13.86 28.72
C ASP A 277 -1.24 14.27 27.27
N ALA A 278 -1.32 13.30 26.35
CA ALA A 278 -1.65 13.54 24.95
C ALA A 278 -3.01 14.26 24.77
N ASP A 279 -2.99 15.38 24.06
CA ASP A 279 -4.21 16.13 23.71
C ASP A 279 -4.98 15.43 22.58
N PHE A 280 -6.12 14.83 22.94
CA PHE A 280 -7.00 14.09 22.02
C PHE A 280 -7.67 14.95 20.95
N MET A 281 -7.55 16.28 21.02
CA MET A 281 -8.10 17.21 20.03
C MET A 281 -7.12 17.55 18.91
N LYS A 282 -5.86 17.12 19.00
CA LYS A 282 -4.83 17.33 17.97
C LYS A 282 -4.01 16.07 17.70
N PRO A 283 -3.37 15.95 16.52
CA PRO A 283 -2.39 14.89 16.28
C PRO A 283 -1.20 15.01 17.23
N VAL A 284 -0.83 13.90 17.89
CA VAL A 284 0.28 13.86 18.85
C VAL A 284 1.30 12.79 18.45
N THR A 285 2.58 13.14 18.48
CA THR A 285 3.70 12.21 18.34
C THR A 285 4.28 11.86 19.70
N ILE A 286 4.36 10.57 20.02
CA ILE A 286 5.05 10.05 21.20
C ILE A 286 6.36 9.42 20.74
N LYS A 287 7.49 10.06 21.05
CA LYS A 287 8.85 9.56 20.78
C LYS A 287 9.29 8.67 21.94
N VAL A 288 9.59 7.40 21.65
CA VAL A 288 10.04 6.43 22.64
C VAL A 288 11.52 6.16 22.44
N ILE A 289 12.35 6.57 23.39
CA ILE A 289 13.80 6.40 23.30
C ILE A 289 14.16 4.94 23.63
N ASP A 290 15.05 4.32 22.87
CA ASP A 290 15.65 3.07 23.28
C ASP A 290 16.49 3.28 24.55
N GLY A 291 15.98 2.80 25.67
CA GLY A 291 16.69 2.82 26.92
C GLY A 291 17.66 1.65 27.08
N GLY A 292 17.69 0.66 26.18
CA GLY A 292 18.44 -0.59 26.31
C GLY A 292 17.88 -1.55 27.40
N ASP A 293 16.70 -1.24 27.95
CA ASP A 293 15.88 -2.10 28.81
C ASP A 293 14.47 -2.22 28.22
N GLN A 294 13.76 -3.28 28.59
CA GLN A 294 12.35 -3.44 28.24
C GLN A 294 11.48 -2.35 28.88
N TYR A 295 10.48 -1.87 28.13
CA TYR A 295 9.36 -1.06 28.61
C TYR A 295 8.31 -2.00 29.21
N PRO A 296 8.20 -2.11 30.56
CA PRO A 296 7.22 -2.98 31.17
C PRO A 296 5.82 -2.43 30.94
N GLN A 297 4.96 -3.24 30.33
CA GLN A 297 3.55 -2.92 30.15
C GLN A 297 2.72 -3.68 31.17
N ASN A 298 2.26 -2.94 32.18
CA ASN A 298 1.43 -3.49 33.25
C ASN A 298 -0.07 -3.29 33.01
N GLU A 299 -0.41 -2.43 32.06
CA GLU A 299 -1.77 -1.96 31.79
C GLU A 299 -2.02 -1.97 30.29
N THR A 300 -3.28 -2.18 29.91
CA THR A 300 -3.75 -1.97 28.54
C THR A 300 -4.09 -0.52 28.34
N HIS A 301 -3.53 0.10 27.30
CA HIS A 301 -3.90 1.46 26.93
C HIS A 301 -5.00 1.43 25.89
N VAL A 302 -6.20 1.80 26.34
CA VAL A 302 -7.38 1.91 25.47
C VAL A 302 -7.47 3.34 24.96
N LEU A 303 -7.43 3.51 23.64
CA LEU A 303 -7.50 4.82 22.98
C LEU A 303 -8.86 4.94 22.29
N GLU A 304 -9.69 5.90 22.71
CA GLU A 304 -11.11 5.97 22.37
C GLU A 304 -11.52 7.33 21.81
N GLY A 305 -12.29 7.34 20.73
CA GLY A 305 -12.78 8.58 20.11
C GLY A 305 -11.83 9.08 19.04
N THR A 306 -11.69 10.39 18.86
CA THR A 306 -10.98 11.00 17.72
C THR A 306 -9.46 11.12 17.91
N TYR A 307 -8.84 10.21 18.68
CA TYR A 307 -7.40 10.24 18.88
C TYR A 307 -6.66 10.04 17.56
N ILE A 308 -5.63 10.85 17.33
CA ILE A 308 -4.67 10.67 16.23
C ILE A 308 -3.29 10.67 16.87
N ILE A 309 -2.73 9.49 17.13
CA ILE A 309 -1.46 9.33 17.85
C ILE A 309 -0.47 8.57 16.99
N ALA A 310 0.76 9.07 16.89
CA ALA A 310 1.90 8.32 16.37
C ALA A 310 2.83 7.95 17.51
N VAL A 311 3.22 6.67 17.63
CA VAL A 311 4.22 6.19 18.60
C VAL A 311 5.45 5.74 17.83
N VAL A 312 6.55 6.49 17.97
CA VAL A 312 7.75 6.34 17.13
C VAL A 312 8.96 6.00 17.98
N GLY A 313 9.63 4.89 17.67
CA GLY A 313 10.86 4.48 18.33
C GLY A 313 12.08 5.31 17.88
N VAL A 314 12.89 5.78 18.84
CA VAL A 314 14.08 6.62 18.64
C VAL A 314 15.31 5.91 19.22
N GLY A 315 16.47 5.97 18.56
CA GLY A 315 17.69 5.26 18.95
C GLY A 315 18.25 4.33 17.87
N ASP A 316 19.28 3.56 18.19
CA ASP A 316 19.89 2.61 17.23
C ASP A 316 19.07 1.33 17.12
N GLU A 317 18.45 0.89 18.21
CA GLU A 317 17.58 -0.28 18.27
C GLU A 317 16.11 0.12 18.50
N PRO A 318 15.14 -0.67 18.05
CA PRO A 318 13.73 -0.45 18.38
C PRO A 318 13.46 -0.59 19.89
N PRO A 319 12.71 0.34 20.52
CA PRO A 319 12.29 0.19 21.90
C PRO A 319 11.48 -1.10 22.11
N LEU A 320 11.94 -1.92 23.07
CA LEU A 320 11.35 -3.22 23.38
C LEU A 320 10.20 -3.10 24.38
N PHE A 321 8.98 -3.37 23.94
CA PHE A 321 7.78 -3.50 24.76
C PHE A 321 7.55 -4.97 25.13
N ARG A 322 7.46 -5.23 26.42
CA ARG A 322 7.09 -6.55 26.94
C ARG A 322 6.00 -6.42 27.97
N THR A 323 4.98 -7.27 27.85
CA THR A 323 3.95 -7.37 28.85
C THR A 323 4.38 -8.24 30.02
N THR A 324 4.00 -7.81 31.22
CA THR A 324 4.28 -8.55 32.47
C THR A 324 3.00 -9.01 33.16
N THR A 325 1.90 -8.26 33.02
CA THR A 325 0.64 -8.52 33.73
C THR A 325 -0.62 -8.37 32.88
N SER A 326 -0.58 -7.60 31.79
CA SER A 326 -1.66 -7.50 30.79
C SER A 326 -1.26 -8.25 29.53
N GLY A 327 -2.18 -8.83 28.75
CA GLY A 327 -1.78 -9.37 27.44
C GLY A 327 -1.71 -8.33 26.33
N MET A 328 -2.39 -7.21 26.50
CA MET A 328 -2.61 -6.21 25.47
C MET A 328 -1.97 -4.88 25.85
N ILE A 329 -1.20 -4.31 24.93
CA ILE A 329 -0.45 -3.07 25.16
C ILE A 329 -1.26 -1.89 24.63
N LEU A 330 -1.72 -1.95 23.37
CA LEU A 330 -2.53 -0.90 22.74
C LEU A 330 -3.85 -1.47 22.21
N ASN A 331 -4.92 -0.71 22.46
CA ASN A 331 -6.26 -0.99 21.96
C ASN A 331 -6.94 0.29 21.44
N PRO A 332 -6.55 0.82 20.25
CA PRO A 332 -7.35 1.80 19.56
C PRO A 332 -8.76 1.30 19.30
N ARG A 333 -9.74 2.16 19.58
CA ARG A 333 -11.15 1.89 19.31
C ARG A 333 -12.01 3.12 19.12
N ALA A 334 -13.22 2.90 18.60
CA ALA A 334 -14.26 3.91 18.49
C ALA A 334 -13.81 5.20 17.77
N GLY A 335 -13.13 5.07 16.63
CA GLY A 335 -12.71 6.19 15.78
C GLY A 335 -11.25 6.59 15.93
N ALA A 336 -10.49 5.92 16.80
CA ALA A 336 -9.10 6.25 17.04
C ALA A 336 -8.21 5.83 15.86
N THR A 337 -7.26 6.68 15.50
CA THR A 337 -6.21 6.41 14.53
C THR A 337 -4.86 6.38 15.24
N VAL A 338 -4.17 5.25 15.17
CA VAL A 338 -2.87 5.05 15.80
C VAL A 338 -1.84 4.62 14.77
N PHE A 339 -0.68 5.27 14.76
CA PHE A 339 0.48 4.90 13.97
C PHE A 339 1.57 4.39 14.90
N LEU A 340 2.16 3.23 14.59
CA LEU A 340 3.28 2.64 15.30
C LEU A 340 4.46 2.55 14.35
N GLU A 341 5.62 3.02 14.79
CA GLU A 341 6.84 3.02 13.99
C GLU A 341 8.03 2.55 14.80
N ARG A 342 8.78 1.60 14.23
CA ARG A 342 10.09 1.18 14.75
C ARG A 342 10.04 0.74 16.22
N LEU A 343 9.03 -0.05 16.55
CA LEU A 343 8.82 -0.63 17.88
C LEU A 343 9.06 -2.15 17.85
N TRP A 344 9.34 -2.74 19.01
CA TRP A 344 9.43 -4.19 19.14
C TRP A 344 8.56 -4.70 20.28
N PHE A 345 7.56 -5.52 19.96
CA PHE A 345 6.67 -6.20 20.91
C PHE A 345 7.08 -7.67 21.09
N ASP A 346 7.62 -8.04 22.25
CA ASP A 346 8.18 -9.38 22.45
C ASP A 346 7.76 -10.09 23.75
N GLY A 347 7.48 -11.38 23.63
CA GLY A 347 7.50 -12.31 24.76
C GLY A 347 6.29 -12.22 25.70
N SER A 348 5.16 -11.71 25.22
CA SER A 348 3.90 -11.77 25.97
C SER A 348 3.44 -13.22 26.12
N ALA A 349 3.41 -13.73 27.35
CA ALA A 349 2.89 -15.07 27.66
C ALA A 349 1.37 -15.10 27.88
N MET A 350 0.69 -13.98 27.63
CA MET A 350 -0.70 -13.75 28.02
C MET A 350 -1.69 -14.14 26.92
N ALA A 351 -2.92 -14.47 27.30
CA ALA A 351 -3.92 -14.95 26.35
C ALA A 351 -4.48 -13.85 25.42
N ASP A 352 -4.35 -12.57 25.79
CA ASP A 352 -4.78 -11.44 24.96
C ASP A 352 -3.71 -11.08 23.93
N PRO A 353 -4.10 -10.54 22.75
CA PRO A 353 -3.16 -10.07 21.74
C PRO A 353 -2.38 -8.86 22.26
N VAL A 354 -1.12 -8.70 21.83
CA VAL A 354 -0.32 -7.51 22.18
C VAL A 354 -0.89 -6.23 21.57
N LEU A 355 -1.49 -6.32 20.39
CA LEU A 355 -2.15 -5.22 19.70
C LEU A 355 -3.58 -5.62 19.31
N GLN A 356 -4.53 -4.74 19.57
CA GLN A 356 -5.92 -4.92 19.17
C GLN A 356 -6.47 -3.62 18.57
N ALA A 357 -7.29 -3.70 17.52
CA ALA A 357 -8.04 -2.56 17.02
C ALA A 357 -9.52 -2.94 16.93
N GLU A 358 -10.45 -2.10 17.41
CA GLU A 358 -11.88 -2.44 17.41
C GLU A 358 -12.85 -1.27 17.20
N GLY A 359 -13.96 -1.51 16.52
CA GLY A 359 -15.05 -0.53 16.40
C GLY A 359 -14.87 0.46 15.25
N GLN A 360 -15.97 1.16 14.92
CA GLN A 360 -16.10 1.95 13.68
C GLN A 360 -15.03 3.02 13.50
N ASN A 361 -14.54 3.16 12.27
CA ASN A 361 -13.54 4.15 11.85
C ASN A 361 -12.23 4.09 12.67
N THR A 362 -11.92 2.92 13.24
CA THR A 362 -10.68 2.73 13.99
C THR A 362 -9.61 2.24 13.04
N GLN A 363 -8.46 2.91 13.05
CA GLN A 363 -7.33 2.58 12.20
C GLN A 363 -6.07 2.36 13.03
N LEU A 364 -5.37 1.26 12.78
CA LEU A 364 -4.06 0.98 13.37
C LEU A 364 -3.04 0.72 12.26
N TRP A 365 -2.09 1.63 12.12
CA TRP A 365 -0.97 1.55 11.21
C TRP A 365 0.25 1.04 11.96
N ILE A 366 0.87 -0.01 11.46
CA ILE A 366 2.03 -0.68 12.05
C ILE A 366 3.13 -0.68 11.01
N ASP A 367 4.13 0.17 11.19
CA ASP A 367 5.23 0.39 10.26
C ASP A 367 6.59 0.10 10.94
N HIS A 368 7.51 -0.51 10.19
CA HIS A 368 8.84 -0.95 10.67
C HIS A 368 8.87 -1.62 12.06
N THR A 369 7.82 -2.38 12.39
CA THR A 369 7.60 -2.88 13.75
C THR A 369 7.76 -4.39 13.81
N ALA A 370 8.40 -4.88 14.86
CA ALA A 370 8.56 -6.30 15.12
C ALA A 370 7.60 -6.79 16.21
N ILE A 371 6.86 -7.88 15.94
CA ILE A 371 5.94 -8.51 16.87
C ILE A 371 6.34 -9.98 16.99
N THR A 372 7.00 -10.35 18.08
CA THR A 372 7.68 -11.64 18.19
C THR A 372 7.40 -12.42 19.46
N ASN A 373 7.42 -13.75 19.36
CA ASN A 373 7.36 -14.66 20.52
C ASN A 373 6.16 -14.39 21.47
N ASN A 374 5.06 -13.83 20.97
CA ASN A 374 3.87 -13.57 21.77
C ASN A 374 2.92 -14.76 21.69
N GLN A 375 2.17 -14.98 22.77
CA GLN A 375 1.09 -15.95 22.82
C GLN A 375 -0.05 -15.57 21.85
N ARG A 376 -0.30 -14.27 21.64
CA ARG A 376 -1.12 -13.73 20.54
C ARG A 376 -0.50 -12.44 20.00
N SER A 377 -0.51 -12.28 18.68
CA SER A 377 0.07 -11.10 18.02
C SER A 377 -0.95 -9.96 17.88
N ILE A 378 -1.68 -9.91 16.77
CA ILE A 378 -2.62 -8.84 16.41
C ILE A 378 -4.03 -9.40 16.35
N ASN A 379 -5.00 -8.60 16.84
CA ASN A 379 -6.42 -8.86 16.62
C ASN A 379 -7.09 -7.65 15.96
N VAL A 380 -7.64 -7.86 14.76
CA VAL A 380 -8.39 -6.88 13.98
C VAL A 380 -9.87 -7.15 14.18
N ASN A 381 -10.51 -6.40 15.06
CA ASN A 381 -11.93 -6.60 15.35
C ASN A 381 -12.84 -5.94 14.30
N ILE A 382 -14.12 -6.31 14.31
CA ILE A 382 -15.13 -5.79 13.38
C ILE A 382 -15.16 -4.25 13.33
N ASN A 383 -15.27 -3.72 12.11
CA ASN A 383 -15.25 -2.29 11.77
C ASN A 383 -13.95 -1.54 12.07
N ALA A 384 -12.87 -2.25 12.39
CA ALA A 384 -11.52 -1.69 12.45
C ALA A 384 -10.69 -2.09 11.22
N GLU A 385 -9.74 -1.23 10.88
CA GLU A 385 -8.79 -1.41 9.79
C GLU A 385 -7.37 -1.45 10.38
N VAL A 386 -6.56 -2.42 9.96
CA VAL A 386 -5.16 -2.53 10.35
C VAL A 386 -4.28 -2.58 9.11
N TYR A 387 -3.27 -1.71 9.07
CA TYR A 387 -2.27 -1.65 8.01
C TYR A 387 -0.93 -2.11 8.58
N LEU A 388 -0.45 -3.27 8.14
CA LEU A 388 0.86 -3.82 8.48
C LEU A 388 1.82 -3.55 7.32
N ARG A 389 2.80 -2.66 7.53
CA ARG A 389 3.74 -2.18 6.52
C ARG A 389 5.18 -2.43 6.99
N SER A 390 6.04 -2.91 6.10
CA SER A 390 7.47 -3.10 6.38
C SER A 390 7.77 -3.71 7.75
N SER A 391 6.92 -4.65 8.20
CA SER A 391 6.88 -5.11 9.58
C SER A 391 7.02 -6.63 9.67
N THR A 392 7.34 -7.14 10.86
CA THR A 392 7.51 -8.57 11.09
C THR A 392 6.55 -9.10 12.16
N VAL A 393 5.81 -10.16 11.83
CA VAL A 393 5.01 -10.96 12.77
C VAL A 393 5.63 -12.35 12.79
N TYR A 394 6.46 -12.61 13.80
CA TYR A 394 7.39 -13.74 13.78
C TYR A 394 7.36 -14.59 15.05
N LYS A 395 7.24 -15.92 14.91
CA LYS A 395 7.27 -16.87 16.05
C LYS A 395 6.23 -16.60 17.14
N ASN A 396 5.12 -15.95 16.80
CA ASN A 396 4.00 -15.86 17.72
C ASN A 396 3.27 -17.19 17.74
N LYS A 397 2.78 -17.62 18.90
CA LYS A 397 1.99 -18.85 18.97
C LYS A 397 0.70 -18.73 18.16
N ASN A 398 0.13 -17.52 18.11
CA ASN A 398 -0.99 -17.21 17.24
C ASN A 398 -0.57 -16.09 16.28
N GLY A 399 -0.85 -16.29 14.97
CA GLY A 399 -0.76 -15.25 13.95
C GLY A 399 -1.82 -14.16 14.15
N ILE A 400 -2.27 -13.53 13.06
CA ILE A 400 -3.20 -12.40 13.11
C ILE A 400 -4.65 -12.91 13.08
N GLN A 401 -5.50 -12.47 14.01
CA GLN A 401 -6.94 -12.75 13.93
C GLN A 401 -7.68 -11.57 13.29
N VAL A 402 -8.58 -11.83 12.34
CA VAL A 402 -9.23 -10.80 11.53
C VAL A 402 -10.74 -11.00 11.46
N THR A 403 -11.48 -10.08 12.05
CA THR A 403 -12.94 -9.89 11.85
C THR A 403 -13.28 -8.53 11.23
N GLY A 404 -12.30 -7.60 11.16
CA GLY A 404 -12.37 -6.36 10.41
C GLY A 404 -11.60 -6.45 9.09
N GLU A 405 -10.80 -5.43 8.76
CA GLU A 405 -10.02 -5.36 7.53
C GLU A 405 -8.51 -5.26 7.82
N LEU A 406 -7.73 -6.11 7.15
CA LEU A 406 -6.28 -6.17 7.27
C LEU A 406 -5.64 -5.88 5.91
N ALA A 407 -4.72 -4.93 5.86
CA ALA A 407 -3.83 -4.71 4.71
C ALA A 407 -2.39 -5.03 5.12
N VAL A 408 -1.69 -5.84 4.34
CA VAL A 408 -0.31 -6.26 4.59
C VAL A 408 0.53 -5.90 3.38
N VAL A 409 1.54 -5.04 3.56
CA VAL A 409 2.38 -4.51 2.49
C VAL A 409 3.85 -4.63 2.89
N ASN A 410 4.70 -5.16 2.01
CA ASN A 410 6.15 -5.31 2.26
C ASN A 410 6.48 -5.97 3.60
N SER A 411 5.65 -6.88 4.10
CA SER A 411 5.77 -7.37 5.47
C SER A 411 6.02 -8.88 5.53
N TYR A 412 6.56 -9.32 6.65
CA TYR A 412 6.81 -10.73 6.94
C TYR A 412 5.83 -11.25 7.98
N ILE A 413 5.09 -12.30 7.63
CA ILE A 413 4.31 -13.07 8.61
C ILE A 413 4.85 -14.49 8.57
N VAL A 414 5.70 -14.83 9.53
CA VAL A 414 6.58 -16.00 9.40
C VAL A 414 6.69 -16.82 10.68
N GLU A 415 6.77 -18.14 10.50
CA GLU A 415 6.97 -19.10 11.60
C GLU A 415 6.00 -18.97 12.79
N ASN A 416 4.80 -18.39 12.58
CA ASN A 416 3.78 -18.34 13.63
C ASN A 416 3.10 -19.71 13.79
N GLY A 417 2.39 -19.94 14.89
CA GLY A 417 1.69 -21.22 15.12
C GLY A 417 2.59 -22.34 15.67
N VAL A 418 3.88 -22.08 15.87
CA VAL A 418 4.80 -23.07 16.46
C VAL A 418 4.60 -23.10 17.98
N PRO A 419 4.34 -24.27 18.59
CA PRO A 419 4.32 -24.36 20.05
C PRO A 419 5.70 -23.97 20.56
N ASN A 420 5.76 -23.01 21.48
CA ASN A 420 6.97 -22.71 22.23
C ASN A 420 7.63 -24.03 22.62
N LEU A 421 8.87 -24.26 22.18
CA LEU A 421 9.61 -25.53 22.29
C LEU A 421 9.76 -26.07 23.72
N ASN A 422 9.27 -25.33 24.72
CA ASN A 422 9.34 -25.62 26.14
C ASN A 422 8.04 -26.17 26.74
N GLU A 423 6.91 -26.12 26.03
CA GLU A 423 5.67 -26.75 26.50
C GLU A 423 5.58 -28.16 25.92
N GLY A 424 5.67 -29.19 26.78
CA GLY A 424 5.50 -30.61 26.44
C GLY A 424 4.11 -30.99 25.93
N GLN A 425 3.41 -30.07 25.26
CA GLN A 425 2.20 -30.34 24.51
C GLN A 425 2.52 -31.33 23.40
N PRO A 426 1.71 -32.40 23.24
CA PRO A 426 1.88 -33.31 22.13
C PRO A 426 1.76 -32.52 20.81
N PRO A 427 2.61 -32.82 19.81
CA PRO A 427 2.57 -32.15 18.51
C PRO A 427 1.17 -32.28 17.92
N GLY A 428 0.43 -31.17 17.82
CA GLY A 428 -0.85 -31.13 17.09
C GLY A 428 -2.05 -30.40 17.71
N VAL A 429 -1.95 -29.72 18.87
CA VAL A 429 -3.17 -29.23 19.54
C VAL A 429 -3.56 -27.79 19.23
N ASN A 430 -2.63 -26.86 18.98
CA ASN A 430 -2.98 -25.51 18.48
C ASN A 430 -1.94 -25.10 17.45
N LYS A 431 -2.41 -24.82 16.24
CA LYS A 431 -1.62 -24.47 15.07
C LYS A 431 -2.38 -23.33 14.41
N ASP A 432 -1.94 -22.11 14.63
CA ASP A 432 -2.58 -20.95 14.07
C ASP A 432 -1.88 -20.52 12.77
N PRO A 433 -2.65 -20.23 11.70
CA PRO A 433 -2.13 -19.78 10.41
C PRO A 433 -1.41 -18.42 10.50
N ALA A 434 -0.92 -17.90 9.37
CA ALA A 434 -0.39 -16.54 9.30
C ALA A 434 -1.47 -15.54 9.74
N PHE A 435 -2.69 -15.73 9.24
CA PHE A 435 -3.88 -15.04 9.73
C PHE A 435 -5.15 -15.90 9.64
N THR A 436 -6.12 -15.62 10.50
CA THR A 436 -7.44 -16.27 10.53
C THR A 436 -8.52 -15.25 10.26
N LEU A 437 -9.29 -15.43 9.19
CA LEU A 437 -10.48 -14.65 8.88
C LEU A 437 -11.68 -15.23 9.63
N VAL A 438 -12.46 -14.35 10.25
CA VAL A 438 -13.62 -14.72 11.06
C VAL A 438 -14.76 -13.75 10.79
N GLY A 439 -15.93 -14.30 10.46
CA GLY A 439 -17.19 -13.54 10.50
C GLY A 439 -17.32 -12.45 9.45
N GLY A 440 -16.65 -12.61 8.30
CA GLY A 440 -16.60 -11.61 7.22
C GLY A 440 -15.37 -10.72 7.24
N GLY A 441 -14.34 -11.09 8.00
CA GLY A 441 -13.04 -10.42 7.95
C GLY A 441 -12.42 -10.45 6.55
N LYS A 442 -11.65 -9.41 6.22
CA LYS A 442 -10.98 -9.25 4.93
C LYS A 442 -9.48 -9.07 5.10
N ALA A 443 -8.70 -9.62 4.16
CA ALA A 443 -7.25 -9.38 4.12
C ALA A 443 -6.75 -9.06 2.69
N GLU A 444 -6.04 -7.96 2.51
CA GLU A 444 -5.26 -7.67 1.30
C GLU A 444 -3.78 -7.84 1.62
N VAL A 445 -3.04 -8.56 0.78
CA VAL A 445 -1.64 -8.88 0.99
C VAL A 445 -0.86 -8.61 -0.30
N VAL A 446 0.09 -7.68 -0.22
CA VAL A 446 0.84 -7.16 -1.36
C VAL A 446 2.33 -7.20 -1.05
N TYR A 447 3.14 -7.72 -1.99
CA TYR A 447 4.61 -7.79 -1.84
C TYR A 447 5.03 -8.26 -0.44
N SER A 448 4.42 -9.33 0.07
CA SER A 448 4.65 -9.78 1.44
C SER A 448 5.10 -11.24 1.46
N THR A 449 5.78 -11.64 2.53
CA THR A 449 6.37 -12.97 2.64
C THR A 449 5.72 -13.74 3.79
N LEU A 450 5.04 -14.82 3.44
CA LEU A 450 4.26 -15.68 4.33
C LEU A 450 4.86 -17.08 4.34
N VAL A 451 5.80 -17.32 5.25
CA VAL A 451 6.64 -18.54 5.25
C VAL A 451 6.59 -19.24 6.58
N GLY A 452 6.37 -20.55 6.57
CA GLY A 452 6.62 -21.37 7.75
C GLY A 452 5.54 -21.29 8.85
N ASN A 453 4.42 -20.61 8.61
CA ASN A 453 3.32 -20.53 9.58
C ASN A 453 2.60 -21.89 9.72
N ALA A 454 2.31 -22.29 10.94
CA ALA A 454 1.72 -23.57 11.26
C ALA A 454 0.22 -23.46 11.52
N GLY A 455 -0.64 -23.69 10.52
CA GLY A 455 -2.11 -23.71 10.66
C GLY A 455 -2.73 -25.09 10.92
N PHE A 456 -3.90 -25.14 11.59
CA PHE A 456 -4.72 -26.34 11.75
C PHE A 456 -5.28 -26.68 10.36
N LYS A 457 -4.94 -27.87 9.83
CA LYS A 457 -5.15 -28.26 8.42
C LYS A 457 -4.29 -27.52 7.38
N ALA A 458 -3.15 -26.97 7.81
CA ALA A 458 -1.98 -26.65 6.97
C ALA A 458 -2.07 -25.45 5.99
N SER A 459 -3.17 -24.70 5.98
CA SER A 459 -3.29 -23.47 5.20
C SER A 459 -2.57 -22.28 5.88
N ILE A 460 -2.12 -21.32 5.08
CA ILE A 460 -1.52 -20.05 5.51
C ILE A 460 -2.60 -19.05 5.97
N ALA A 461 -3.84 -19.25 5.52
CA ALA A 461 -5.02 -18.53 5.98
C ALA A 461 -6.12 -19.53 6.41
N ASP A 462 -6.80 -19.28 7.53
CA ASP A 462 -7.96 -20.07 7.96
C ASP A 462 -9.23 -19.22 7.90
N CYS A 463 -10.32 -19.80 7.41
CA CYS A 463 -11.60 -19.16 7.21
C CYS A 463 -12.67 -19.91 7.99
N THR A 464 -13.46 -19.21 8.80
CA THR A 464 -14.32 -19.86 9.82
C THR A 464 -15.81 -19.66 9.63
N ALA A 465 -16.26 -18.70 8.81
CA ALA A 465 -17.69 -18.43 8.61
C ALA A 465 -18.25 -19.08 7.32
N ALA A 466 -19.38 -19.77 7.46
CA ALA A 466 -20.15 -20.30 6.32
C ALA A 466 -21.17 -19.31 5.74
N ASP A 467 -21.54 -18.26 6.50
CA ASP A 467 -22.67 -17.39 6.19
C ASP A 467 -22.28 -15.95 5.78
N ASN A 468 -21.02 -15.56 5.94
CA ASN A 468 -20.46 -14.28 5.49
C ASN A 468 -19.20 -14.57 4.67
N PRO A 469 -19.15 -14.23 3.36
CA PRO A 469 -17.96 -14.49 2.57
C PRO A 469 -16.81 -13.66 3.13
N GLU A 470 -15.88 -14.35 3.78
CA GLU A 470 -14.56 -13.86 4.11
C GLU A 470 -13.78 -13.77 2.79
N SER A 471 -13.07 -12.67 2.55
CA SER A 471 -12.29 -12.47 1.33
C SER A 471 -10.83 -12.21 1.66
N SER A 472 -9.95 -12.78 0.86
CA SER A 472 -8.55 -12.33 0.86
C SER A 472 -8.05 -12.19 -0.55
N GLU A 473 -7.26 -11.15 -0.78
CA GLU A 473 -6.59 -10.86 -2.04
C GLU A 473 -5.09 -10.89 -1.77
N ILE A 474 -4.36 -11.77 -2.46
CA ILE A 474 -2.92 -11.87 -2.31
C ILE A 474 -2.28 -11.69 -3.69
N ARG A 475 -1.35 -10.75 -3.80
CA ARG A 475 -0.64 -10.40 -5.05
C ARG A 475 0.83 -10.08 -4.79
N ASN A 476 1.67 -10.34 -5.80
CA ASN A 476 3.11 -10.05 -5.77
C ASN A 476 3.86 -10.64 -4.56
N SER A 477 3.32 -11.68 -3.92
CA SER A 477 3.75 -12.15 -2.60
C SER A 477 4.34 -13.56 -2.64
N VAL A 478 5.10 -13.92 -1.59
CA VAL A 478 5.66 -15.27 -1.41
C VAL A 478 4.88 -16.02 -0.36
N ILE A 479 4.43 -17.22 -0.71
CA ILE A 479 3.51 -18.00 0.08
C ILE A 479 4.06 -19.43 0.18
N ILE A 480 4.59 -19.78 1.35
CA ILE A 480 5.23 -21.08 1.58
C ILE A 480 4.66 -21.75 2.82
N GLY A 481 3.91 -22.83 2.60
CA GLY A 481 3.12 -23.50 3.62
C GLY A 481 3.19 -25.02 3.52
N LYS A 482 2.51 -25.69 4.46
CA LYS A 482 2.42 -27.16 4.47
C LYS A 482 1.35 -27.68 3.51
N THR A 483 0.29 -26.93 3.25
CA THR A 483 -0.65 -27.21 2.16
C THR A 483 -0.72 -26.04 1.19
N PRO A 484 -1.08 -26.30 -0.07
CA PRO A 484 -1.51 -25.26 -0.98
C PRO A 484 -2.60 -24.39 -0.34
N LEU A 485 -2.70 -23.13 -0.77
CA LEU A 485 -3.76 -22.21 -0.36
C LEU A 485 -5.16 -22.72 -0.71
N TYR A 486 -5.25 -23.53 -1.78
CA TYR A 486 -6.50 -24.13 -2.24
C TYR A 486 -6.48 -25.65 -2.11
N PRO A 487 -6.85 -26.22 -0.95
CA PRO A 487 -7.39 -27.56 -0.96
C PRO A 487 -8.65 -27.53 -1.85
N GLU A 488 -8.81 -28.49 -2.76
CA GLU A 488 -9.93 -28.62 -3.71
C GLU A 488 -11.35 -28.67 -3.05
N ASN A 489 -11.45 -28.47 -1.73
CA ASN A 489 -12.65 -28.54 -0.92
C ASN A 489 -12.78 -27.40 0.13
N MET A 490 -11.99 -26.32 0.06
CA MET A 490 -12.30 -25.11 0.85
C MET A 490 -13.40 -24.33 0.14
N GLY A 491 -14.65 -24.58 0.55
CA GLY A 491 -15.81 -23.82 0.04
C GLY A 491 -15.68 -22.33 0.32
N ASP A 492 -16.04 -21.51 -0.67
CA ASP A 492 -16.28 -20.06 -0.68
C ASP A 492 -15.23 -19.11 -0.05
N CYS A 493 -14.13 -19.62 0.51
CA CYS A 493 -13.07 -18.84 1.13
C CYS A 493 -11.69 -19.19 0.54
N GLY A 494 -11.62 -19.31 -0.78
CA GLY A 494 -10.33 -19.33 -1.45
C GLY A 494 -9.75 -17.93 -1.40
N PRO A 495 -8.58 -17.66 -0.78
CA PRO A 495 -7.89 -16.40 -1.02
C PRO A 495 -7.83 -16.21 -2.53
N GLY A 496 -8.38 -15.15 -3.09
CA GLY A 496 -8.16 -14.83 -4.48
C GLY A 496 -6.68 -14.57 -4.66
N LEU A 497 -5.95 -15.46 -5.34
CA LEU A 497 -4.69 -15.11 -5.96
C LEU A 497 -5.05 -14.26 -7.17
N ASP A 498 -5.44 -13.02 -6.90
CA ASP A 498 -5.84 -12.09 -7.93
C ASP A 498 -4.59 -11.55 -8.61
N GLY A 499 -4.52 -11.76 -9.92
CA GLY A 499 -3.40 -11.31 -10.74
C GLY A 499 -2.15 -12.17 -10.54
N GLY A 500 -1.64 -12.74 -11.63
CA GLY A 500 -0.36 -13.44 -11.61
C GLY A 500 0.74 -12.58 -10.96
N GLY A 501 1.67 -13.25 -10.28
CA GLY A 501 2.79 -12.58 -9.61
C GLY A 501 3.06 -13.05 -8.19
N ASN A 502 2.27 -13.99 -7.69
CA ASN A 502 2.58 -14.71 -6.46
C ASN A 502 3.51 -15.90 -6.74
N TYR A 503 4.42 -16.15 -5.81
CA TYR A 503 5.14 -17.41 -5.72
C TYR A 503 4.48 -18.30 -4.65
N GLU A 504 3.94 -19.44 -5.05
CA GLU A 504 3.34 -20.42 -4.13
C GLU A 504 4.14 -21.73 -4.14
N ALA A 505 4.55 -22.18 -2.95
CA ALA A 505 5.12 -23.50 -2.75
C ALA A 505 4.46 -24.20 -1.55
N SER A 506 4.19 -25.50 -1.71
CA SER A 506 3.61 -26.33 -0.64
C SER A 506 4.45 -27.58 -0.40
N PHE A 507 4.63 -27.93 0.88
CA PHE A 507 5.46 -29.05 1.29
C PHE A 507 4.68 -30.05 2.13
N ASN A 508 4.60 -31.30 1.65
CA ASN A 508 3.91 -32.39 2.37
C ASN A 508 4.61 -32.82 3.68
N ALA A 509 5.88 -32.43 3.88
CA ALA A 509 6.66 -32.73 5.08
C ALA A 509 6.59 -31.58 6.11
N ASP A 510 7.02 -31.82 7.35
CA ASP A 510 7.15 -30.74 8.32
C ASP A 510 8.13 -29.68 7.80
N LEU A 511 7.73 -28.42 7.86
CA LEU A 511 8.50 -27.23 7.43
C LEU A 511 9.90 -27.16 8.05
N ALA A 512 10.14 -27.88 9.15
CA ALA A 512 11.46 -28.04 9.78
C ALA A 512 12.55 -28.62 8.86
N GLY A 513 12.19 -29.14 7.67
CA GLY A 513 13.13 -29.57 6.63
C GLY A 513 13.06 -28.76 5.34
N PHE A 514 12.29 -27.66 5.28
CA PHE A 514 12.28 -26.79 4.11
C PHE A 514 13.56 -25.96 4.12
N ASP A 515 14.39 -26.17 3.10
CA ASP A 515 15.59 -25.39 2.89
C ASP A 515 15.22 -24.09 2.19
N THR A 516 15.05 -23.02 2.96
CA THR A 516 14.74 -21.69 2.44
C THR A 516 15.90 -21.09 1.66
N SER A 517 17.11 -21.67 1.71
CA SER A 517 18.30 -21.10 1.06
C SER A 517 18.28 -21.16 -0.47
N GLU A 518 17.38 -21.95 -1.06
CA GLU A 518 17.16 -21.94 -2.52
C GLU A 518 16.40 -20.69 -2.99
N LEU A 519 15.63 -20.06 -2.09
CA LEU A 519 14.79 -18.90 -2.41
C LEU A 519 15.27 -17.60 -1.79
N PHE A 520 15.99 -17.68 -0.66
CA PHE A 520 16.35 -16.53 0.15
C PHE A 520 17.84 -16.50 0.48
N ASP A 521 18.41 -15.29 0.50
CA ASP A 521 19.82 -15.07 0.86
C ASP A 521 20.00 -15.08 2.38
N GLY A 522 20.39 -16.24 2.91
CA GLY A 522 20.82 -16.39 4.30
C GLY A 522 19.72 -16.81 5.30
N PRO A 523 20.11 -17.07 6.57
CA PRO A 523 19.15 -17.39 7.61
C PRO A 523 18.32 -16.15 7.97
N SER A 524 17.04 -16.33 8.24
CA SER A 524 16.16 -15.23 8.64
C SER A 524 16.55 -14.66 10.00
N SER A 525 17.30 -13.55 10.01
CA SER A 525 17.47 -12.77 11.24
C SER A 525 16.13 -12.11 11.56
N ALA A 526 15.58 -12.41 12.74
CA ALA A 526 14.31 -11.86 13.22
C ALA A 526 13.10 -12.11 12.29
N GLY A 527 13.13 -13.17 11.46
CA GLY A 527 12.02 -13.50 10.57
C GLY A 527 11.98 -12.73 9.25
N VAL A 528 13.05 -12.01 8.90
CA VAL A 528 13.21 -11.35 7.59
C VAL A 528 13.77 -12.36 6.58
N TYR A 529 13.20 -12.42 5.38
CA TYR A 529 13.57 -13.34 4.30
C TYR A 529 13.84 -12.56 3.01
N LYS A 530 15.11 -12.20 2.81
CA LYS A 530 15.59 -11.48 1.62
C LYS A 530 15.64 -12.40 0.42
N ALA A 531 15.03 -12.02 -0.71
CA ALA A 531 15.06 -12.87 -1.91
C ALA A 531 16.49 -13.12 -2.41
N LEU A 532 16.74 -14.32 -2.94
CA LEU A 532 18.03 -14.65 -3.56
C LEU A 532 18.14 -13.98 -4.94
N ALA A 533 19.24 -13.24 -5.17
CA ALA A 533 19.51 -12.63 -6.47
C ALA A 533 19.58 -13.68 -7.59
N GLY A 534 18.81 -13.48 -8.67
CA GLY A 534 18.74 -14.42 -9.77
C GLY A 534 18.02 -15.75 -9.44
N GLY A 535 17.32 -15.81 -8.32
CA GLY A 535 16.59 -16.99 -7.86
C GLY A 535 15.18 -17.09 -8.43
N ASP A 536 14.42 -18.09 -7.97
CA ASP A 536 13.07 -18.39 -8.47
C ASP A 536 12.02 -17.33 -8.15
N LEU A 537 12.36 -16.32 -7.32
CA LEU A 537 11.49 -15.21 -6.98
C LEU A 537 11.60 -14.03 -7.96
N GLU A 538 12.65 -13.99 -8.79
CA GLU A 538 12.88 -12.94 -9.79
C GLU A 538 11.83 -12.99 -10.92
N ASP A 539 11.40 -11.83 -11.40
CA ASP A 539 10.40 -11.63 -12.47
C ASP A 539 9.02 -12.30 -12.25
N VAL A 540 8.79 -12.81 -11.05
CA VAL A 540 7.50 -13.39 -10.66
C VAL A 540 6.48 -12.27 -10.54
N ALA A 541 6.74 -11.27 -9.70
CA ALA A 541 5.84 -10.16 -9.46
C ALA A 541 5.71 -9.24 -10.67
N SER A 542 4.58 -8.52 -10.73
CA SER A 542 4.31 -7.49 -11.73
C SER A 542 3.82 -6.24 -11.02
N TRP A 543 4.60 -5.17 -11.12
CA TRP A 543 4.29 -3.92 -10.44
C TRP A 543 3.09 -3.20 -11.07
N SER A 544 2.31 -2.52 -10.24
CA SER A 544 1.16 -1.68 -10.61
C SER A 544 1.19 -0.33 -9.88
N GLY A 545 0.46 0.68 -10.37
CA GLY A 545 0.51 2.04 -9.84
C GLY A 545 0.09 2.21 -8.39
N SER A 546 -0.59 1.24 -7.80
CA SER A 546 -0.95 1.21 -6.37
C SER A 546 0.05 0.45 -5.49
N ASP A 547 1.12 -0.07 -6.08
CA ASP A 547 2.11 -0.88 -5.37
C ASP A 547 3.10 0.00 -4.61
N PRO A 548 3.73 -0.53 -3.54
CA PRO A 548 4.76 0.20 -2.82
C PRO A 548 5.96 0.52 -3.73
N TYR A 549 6.57 1.69 -3.48
CA TYR A 549 7.73 2.20 -4.23
C TYR A 549 9.07 1.67 -3.73
N GLY A 550 9.10 1.16 -2.50
CA GLY A 550 10.24 0.46 -1.91
C GLY A 550 9.81 -0.93 -1.46
N ASP A 551 10.75 -1.76 -1.06
CA ASP A 551 10.50 -3.04 -0.41
C ASP A 551 10.60 -2.89 1.12
N PHE A 552 10.91 -3.97 1.85
CA PHE A 552 10.96 -3.95 3.32
C PHE A 552 12.06 -3.06 3.89
N ASP A 553 13.24 -3.02 3.26
CA ASP A 553 14.39 -2.20 3.71
C ASP A 553 14.48 -0.82 3.03
N GLY A 554 13.49 -0.50 2.19
CA GLY A 554 13.39 0.74 1.44
C GLY A 554 14.10 0.68 0.08
N THR A 555 14.61 -0.49 -0.34
CA THR A 555 15.16 -0.66 -1.68
C THR A 555 14.10 -0.37 -2.73
N PRO A 556 14.35 0.57 -3.65
CA PRO A 556 13.44 0.92 -4.75
C PRO A 556 12.85 -0.28 -5.46
N ARG A 557 11.55 -0.29 -5.69
CA ARG A 557 10.85 -1.19 -6.61
C ARG A 557 10.69 -0.52 -7.98
N PRO A 558 10.42 -1.28 -9.05
CA PRO A 558 10.07 -0.70 -10.35
C PRO A 558 8.89 0.27 -10.21
N ALA A 559 8.88 1.36 -10.98
CA ALA A 559 7.82 2.37 -10.93
C ALA A 559 6.98 2.43 -12.23
N MET A 560 6.97 1.34 -13.00
CA MET A 560 6.25 1.26 -14.27
C MET A 560 5.23 0.12 -14.25
N ASN A 561 3.98 0.41 -14.62
CA ASN A 561 2.91 -0.58 -14.71
C ASN A 561 3.33 -1.76 -15.60
N GLY A 562 3.21 -2.98 -15.06
CA GLY A 562 3.58 -4.22 -15.74
C GLY A 562 5.08 -4.54 -15.70
N ALA A 563 5.92 -3.70 -15.08
CA ALA A 563 7.32 -4.01 -14.90
C ALA A 563 7.48 -5.23 -13.99
N LYS A 564 8.43 -6.09 -14.35
CA LYS A 564 8.75 -7.31 -13.60
C LYS A 564 9.53 -6.97 -12.34
N ASP A 565 9.22 -7.69 -11.26
CA ASP A 565 9.87 -7.52 -9.96
C ASP A 565 9.98 -8.87 -9.23
N TYR A 566 10.65 -8.85 -8.08
CA TYR A 566 10.73 -9.97 -7.15
C TYR A 566 9.43 -10.11 -6.36
N ALA A 567 8.91 -11.33 -6.28
CA ALA A 567 7.82 -11.62 -5.35
C ALA A 567 8.31 -11.58 -3.89
N GLY A 568 7.46 -11.09 -2.99
CA GLY A 568 7.74 -11.05 -1.55
C GLY A 568 8.20 -9.69 -1.04
N ALA A 569 8.50 -9.64 0.26
CA ALA A 569 8.73 -8.41 1.01
C ALA A 569 10.06 -7.69 0.72
N ASP A 570 11.15 -8.42 0.45
CA ASP A 570 12.47 -7.86 0.14
C ASP A 570 12.98 -8.33 -1.22
N ARG A 571 13.64 -7.42 -1.91
CA ARG A 571 14.51 -7.70 -3.06
C ARG A 571 15.93 -8.00 -2.57
N PRO A 572 16.82 -8.56 -3.42
CA PRO A 572 18.20 -8.92 -3.07
C PRO A 572 19.14 -7.75 -2.73
#